data_AF-A0A2V9LA57-F1
#
_entry.id   AF-A0A2V9LA57-F1
#
_cell.length_a   1.000
_cell.length_b   1.000
_cell.length_c   1.000
_cell.angle_alpha   90.00
_cell.angle_beta   90.00
_cell.angle_gamma   90.00
#
_symmetry.space_group_name_H-M   'P 1'
#
loop_
_entity.id
_entity.type
_entity.pdbx_description
1 polymer ?
#
loop_
_entity_poly.entity_id
_entity_poly.type
_entity_poly.pdbx_seq_one_letter_code
_entity_poly.pdbx_strand_id
1 'polypeptide(L)'
;RIGFPAGACFAFPPYCFEQERPATFLEIPMAIMDVSLRDGGYEEAEWYDASAELLSASRRYGWGGISLLWHPAAFGGGWLAREAGEAFWRLLDHRQEWNDTWLSAAAFLQSVGQRYVDVGLLPAEYAWAEPGEPRLVEFN
;
A
#
# COMPACT_ATOMS: atom_id res chain seq x y z
N ARG A 1 -21.80 8.26 -3.60
CA ARG A 1 -21.85 6.78 -3.70
C ARG A 1 -20.44 6.29 -3.41
N ILE A 2 -20.25 5.47 -2.38
CA ILE A 2 -18.95 4.84 -2.09
C ILE A 2 -18.79 3.73 -3.13
N GLY A 3 -17.92 3.95 -4.11
CA GLY A 3 -17.56 2.96 -5.12
C GLY A 3 -16.40 2.08 -4.64
N PHE A 4 -16.26 0.95 -5.34
CA PHE A 4 -15.19 -0.05 -5.26
C PHE A 4 -13.80 0.49 -4.90
N PRO A 5 -13.02 -0.25 -4.11
CA PRO A 5 -13.08 -0.20 -2.64
C PRO A 5 -12.71 1.20 -2.13
N ALA A 6 -13.26 1.62 -1.00
CA ALA A 6 -12.92 2.89 -0.35
C ALA A 6 -11.50 2.89 0.24
N GLY A 7 -10.47 2.68 -0.59
CA GLY A 7 -9.08 2.51 -0.19
C GLY A 7 -8.78 1.23 0.58
N ALA A 8 -9.72 0.28 0.63
CA ALA A 8 -9.72 -0.83 1.59
C ALA A 8 -10.16 -2.16 0.96
N CYS A 9 -9.21 -2.95 0.45
CA CYS A 9 -9.39 -4.36 0.11
C CYS A 9 -8.02 -5.05 -0.10
N PHE A 10 -8.05 -6.37 -0.32
CA PHE A 10 -6.89 -7.08 -0.84
C PHE A 10 -6.51 -6.57 -2.22
N ALA A 11 -5.21 -6.51 -2.51
CA ALA A 11 -4.72 -6.20 -3.85
C ALA A 11 -5.40 -7.11 -4.89
N PHE A 12 -5.77 -6.56 -6.04
CA PHE A 12 -6.59 -7.28 -7.01
C PHE A 12 -6.15 -6.96 -8.43
N PRO A 13 -6.32 -7.87 -9.40
CA PRO A 13 -6.17 -7.53 -10.80
C PRO A 13 -7.38 -6.71 -11.26
N PRO A 14 -7.21 -5.46 -11.71
CA PRO A 14 -8.32 -4.68 -12.24
C PRO A 14 -8.91 -5.37 -13.48
N TYR A 15 -10.22 -5.22 -13.69
CA TYR A 15 -10.89 -5.86 -14.83
C TYR A 15 -10.72 -5.03 -16.11
N CYS A 16 -10.20 -5.64 -17.18
CA CYS A 16 -10.08 -5.02 -18.49
C CYS A 16 -11.33 -5.33 -19.31
N PHE A 17 -12.20 -4.33 -19.49
CA PHE A 17 -13.46 -4.50 -20.23
C PHE A 17 -13.24 -4.79 -21.72
N GLU A 18 -12.26 -4.14 -22.36
CA GLU A 18 -11.97 -4.33 -23.79
C GLU A 18 -11.57 -5.77 -24.13
N GLN A 19 -10.92 -6.46 -23.18
CA GLN A 19 -10.37 -7.80 -23.37
C GLN A 19 -11.18 -8.88 -22.62
N GLU A 20 -12.26 -8.48 -21.95
CA GLU A 20 -13.10 -9.31 -21.07
C GLU A 20 -12.31 -10.23 -20.14
N ARG A 21 -11.26 -9.69 -19.49
CA ARG A 21 -10.41 -10.47 -18.59
C ARG A 21 -9.78 -9.61 -17.49
N PRO A 22 -9.37 -10.21 -16.36
CA PRO A 22 -8.52 -9.52 -15.38
C PRO A 22 -7.18 -9.08 -15.99
N ALA A 23 -6.66 -7.95 -15.52
CA ALA A 23 -5.33 -7.48 -15.86
C ALA A 23 -4.25 -8.45 -15.35
N THR A 24 -3.07 -8.37 -15.95
CA THR A 24 -1.91 -9.20 -15.58
C THR A 24 -1.04 -8.57 -14.50
N PHE A 25 -1.54 -7.54 -13.82
CA PHE A 25 -0.86 -6.87 -12.72
C PHE A 25 -1.84 -6.67 -11.56
N LEU A 26 -1.31 -6.44 -10.35
CA LEU A 26 -2.12 -6.14 -9.18
C LEU A 26 -2.19 -4.63 -8.93
N GLU A 27 -3.40 -4.17 -8.65
CA GLU A 27 -3.62 -2.87 -8.03
C GLU A 27 -3.57 -3.04 -6.51
N ILE A 28 -2.74 -2.23 -5.84
CA ILE A 28 -2.69 -2.15 -4.38
C ILE A 28 -3.51 -0.92 -3.99
N PRO A 29 -4.60 -1.07 -3.22
CA PRO A 29 -5.42 0.07 -2.81
C PRO A 29 -4.60 1.09 -2.03
N MET A 30 -4.70 2.35 -2.45
CA MET A 30 -4.17 3.49 -1.71
C MET A 30 -5.27 4.06 -0.83
N ALA A 31 -5.05 4.05 0.47
CA ALA A 31 -6.05 4.48 1.43
C ALA A 31 -5.98 5.98 1.70
N ILE A 32 -4.77 6.53 1.87
CA ILE A 32 -4.56 7.97 2.04
C ILE A 32 -3.14 8.38 1.63
N MET A 33 -3.01 9.65 1.27
CA MET A 33 -1.74 10.33 1.02
C MET A 33 -1.56 11.49 2.00
N ASP A 34 -0.32 11.88 2.27
CA ASP A 34 0.01 13.13 2.98
C ASP A 34 -0.70 14.38 2.41
N VAL A 35 -0.78 14.53 1.08
CA VAL A 35 -1.54 15.62 0.43
C VAL A 35 -3.02 15.56 0.78
N SER A 36 -3.59 14.35 0.92
CA SER A 36 -5.00 14.18 1.30
C SER A 36 -5.25 14.54 2.76
N LEU A 37 -4.29 14.31 3.66
CA LEU A 37 -4.36 14.78 5.04
C LEU A 37 -4.36 16.31 5.09
N ARG A 38 -3.43 16.95 4.36
CA ARG A 38 -3.38 18.41 4.22
C ARG A 38 -4.68 18.99 3.67
N ASP A 39 -5.13 18.49 2.52
CA ASP A 39 -6.31 19.02 1.83
C ASP A 39 -7.62 18.69 2.58
N GLY A 40 -7.59 17.68 3.46
CA GLY A 40 -8.64 17.37 4.42
C GLY A 40 -8.71 18.32 5.63
N GLY A 41 -7.76 19.26 5.74
CA GLY A 41 -7.71 20.24 6.82
C GLY A 41 -7.08 19.72 8.12
N TYR A 42 -6.35 18.61 8.07
CA TYR A 42 -5.57 18.14 9.22
C TYR A 42 -4.27 18.93 9.32
N GLU A 43 -3.98 19.44 10.51
CA GLU A 43 -2.69 20.03 10.83
C GLU A 43 -1.61 18.93 10.84
N GLU A 44 -0.37 19.23 10.44
CA GLU A 44 0.68 18.20 10.33
C GLU A 44 0.95 17.44 11.64
N ALA A 45 0.69 18.07 12.79
CA ALA A 45 0.78 17.42 14.11
C ALA A 45 -0.24 16.28 14.31
N GLU A 46 -1.37 16.30 13.59
CA GLU A 46 -2.48 15.34 13.68
C GLU A 46 -2.31 14.16 12.71
N TRP A 47 -1.38 14.26 11.75
CA TRP A 47 -1.23 13.28 10.68
C TRP A 47 -0.88 11.88 11.18
N TYR A 48 -0.12 11.79 12.28
CA TYR A 48 0.14 10.51 12.93
C TYR A 48 -1.16 9.88 13.43
N ASP A 49 -1.99 10.61 14.18
CA ASP A 49 -3.20 10.07 14.79
C ASP A 49 -4.23 9.67 13.72
N ALA A 50 -4.43 10.51 12.70
CA ALA A 50 -5.32 10.22 11.59
C ALA A 50 -4.89 8.96 10.81
N SER A 51 -3.58 8.81 10.56
CA SER A 51 -3.05 7.64 9.86
C SER A 51 -3.08 6.38 10.73
N ALA A 52 -2.80 6.51 12.03
CA ALA A 52 -2.87 5.42 12.99
C ALA A 52 -4.31 4.90 13.17
N GLU A 53 -5.30 5.79 13.14
CA GLU A 53 -6.72 5.43 13.14
C GLU A 53 -7.08 4.60 11.90
N LEU A 54 -6.60 4.99 10.72
CA LEU A 54 -6.83 4.25 9.47
C LEU A 54 -6.19 2.86 9.50
N LEU A 55 -4.95 2.74 9.98
CA LEU A 55 -4.30 1.45 10.21
C LEU A 55 -5.09 0.59 11.22
N SER A 56 -5.58 1.22 12.31
CA SER A 56 -6.41 0.54 13.32
C SER A 56 -7.71 0.00 12.73
N ALA A 57 -8.39 0.79 11.89
CA ALA A 57 -9.58 0.35 11.16
C ALA A 57 -9.27 -0.83 10.23
N SER A 58 -8.18 -0.76 9.47
CA SER A 58 -7.72 -1.84 8.59
C SER A 58 -7.52 -3.16 9.35
N ARG A 59 -6.88 -3.12 10.53
CA ARG A 59 -6.71 -4.28 11.41
C ARG A 59 -8.04 -4.80 11.93
N ARG A 60 -8.90 -3.91 12.44
CA ARG A 60 -10.19 -4.26 13.04
C ARG A 60 -11.14 -4.94 12.07
N TYR A 61 -11.16 -4.48 10.82
CA TYR A 61 -12.10 -4.95 9.80
C TYR A 61 -11.49 -5.93 8.80
N GLY A 62 -10.19 -6.24 8.93
CA GLY A 62 -9.52 -7.25 8.11
C GLY A 62 -9.42 -6.87 6.63
N TRP A 63 -9.05 -5.63 6.33
CA TRP A 63 -9.03 -5.12 4.95
C TRP A 63 -7.99 -5.78 4.03
N GLY A 64 -7.12 -6.63 4.55
CA GLY A 64 -6.18 -7.42 3.75
C GLY A 64 -4.89 -6.70 3.36
N GLY A 65 -4.86 -5.38 3.54
CA GLY A 65 -3.70 -4.52 3.31
C GLY A 65 -4.15 -3.15 2.81
N ILE A 66 -3.44 -2.09 3.20
CA ILE A 66 -3.62 -0.75 2.66
C ILE A 66 -2.25 -0.14 2.36
N SER A 67 -2.20 0.77 1.39
CA SER A 67 -1.02 1.60 1.17
C SER A 67 -1.25 3.04 1.63
N LEU A 68 -0.18 3.59 2.17
CA LEU A 68 -0.04 4.93 2.73
C LEU A 68 1.07 5.61 1.94
N LEU A 69 0.78 6.75 1.31
CA LEU A 69 1.74 7.45 0.45
C LEU A 69 2.26 8.72 1.10
N TRP A 70 3.59 8.85 1.18
CA TRP A 70 4.30 10.04 1.61
C TRP A 70 5.18 10.55 0.47
N HIS A 71 5.08 11.84 0.15
CA HIS A 71 5.96 12.48 -0.81
C HIS A 71 7.35 12.72 -0.22
N PRO A 72 8.40 12.76 -1.06
CA PRO A 72 9.76 13.09 -0.60
C PRO A 72 9.88 14.43 0.14
N ALA A 73 8.96 15.37 -0.10
CA ALA A 73 8.91 16.67 0.56
C ALA A 73 8.80 16.56 2.10
N ALA A 74 8.23 15.47 2.62
CA ALA A 74 8.12 15.21 4.05
C ALA A 74 9.48 14.91 4.73
N PHE A 75 10.51 14.53 3.95
CA PHE A 75 11.80 14.05 4.47
C PHE A 75 12.99 14.95 4.16
N GLY A 76 12.82 15.98 3.33
CA GLY A 76 13.92 16.74 2.74
C GLY A 76 13.81 18.26 2.85
N GLY A 77 12.87 18.79 3.64
CA GLY A 77 12.67 20.23 3.79
C GLY A 77 12.08 20.86 2.51
N GLY A 78 10.86 20.44 2.17
CA GLY A 78 10.11 20.98 1.03
C GLY A 78 8.96 21.89 1.47
N TRP A 79 7.82 21.74 0.79
CA TRP A 79 6.58 22.45 1.11
C TRP A 79 5.80 21.84 2.29
N LEU A 80 6.33 20.76 2.89
CA LEU A 80 5.75 20.10 4.06
C LEU A 80 6.53 20.47 5.33
N ALA A 81 5.80 20.65 6.42
CA ALA A 81 6.39 20.81 7.74
C ALA A 81 7.14 19.54 8.17
N ARG A 82 8.07 19.69 9.13
CA ARG A 82 8.92 18.59 9.62
C ARG A 82 8.09 17.48 10.27
N GLU A 83 6.99 17.87 10.91
CA GLU A 83 6.02 17.05 11.62
C GLU A 83 5.40 15.99 10.69
N ALA A 84 5.24 16.29 9.40
CA ALA A 84 4.77 15.34 8.39
C ALA A 84 5.71 14.12 8.25
N GLY A 85 7.03 14.37 8.24
CA GLY A 85 8.04 13.31 8.20
C GLY A 85 8.14 12.57 9.53
N GLU A 86 8.01 13.29 10.66
CA GLU A 86 7.97 12.67 11.99
C GLU A 86 6.80 11.70 12.14
N ALA A 87 5.63 12.05 11.60
CA ALA A 87 4.47 11.16 11.59
C ALA A 87 4.78 9.82 10.89
N PHE A 88 5.44 9.85 9.72
CA PHE A 88 5.86 8.64 9.02
C PHE A 88 6.79 7.77 9.87
N TRP A 89 7.85 8.36 10.44
CA TRP A 89 8.83 7.60 11.23
C TRP A 89 8.19 7.00 12.48
N ARG A 90 7.32 7.76 13.16
CA ARG A 90 6.56 7.25 14.30
C ARG A 90 5.70 6.05 13.91
N LEU A 91 4.93 6.12 12.82
CA LEU A 91 4.14 4.98 12.34
C LEU A 91 5.02 3.75 12.07
N LEU A 92 6.18 3.95 11.44
CA LEU A 92 7.12 2.88 11.13
C LEU A 92 7.71 2.24 12.39
N ASP A 93 8.06 3.03 13.40
CA ASP A 93 8.62 2.54 14.67
C ASP A 93 7.59 1.70 15.46
N HIS A 94 6.33 2.12 15.43
CA HIS A 94 5.24 1.40 16.10
C HIS A 94 4.80 0.11 15.39
N ARG A 95 5.33 -0.24 14.20
CA ARG A 95 4.90 -1.44 13.47
C ARG A 95 5.05 -2.75 14.26
N GLN A 96 6.10 -2.83 15.08
CA GLN A 96 6.41 -4.01 15.90
C GLN A 96 5.37 -4.20 17.01
N GLU A 97 4.90 -3.10 17.61
CA GLU A 97 3.91 -3.13 18.69
C GLU A 97 2.58 -3.72 18.23
N TRP A 98 2.22 -3.49 16.97
CA TRP A 98 0.98 -3.96 16.36
C TRP A 98 1.12 -5.25 15.55
N ASN A 99 2.34 -5.81 15.48
CA ASN A 99 2.69 -6.95 14.63
C ASN A 99 2.29 -6.73 13.15
N ASP A 100 2.46 -5.49 12.67
CA ASP A 100 2.20 -5.14 11.28
C ASP A 100 3.37 -5.51 10.38
N THR A 101 3.05 -6.07 9.21
CA THR A 101 4.03 -6.31 8.16
C THR A 101 4.05 -5.15 7.18
N TRP A 102 5.12 -4.36 7.20
CA TRP A 102 5.35 -3.27 6.26
C TRP A 102 6.27 -3.74 5.13
N LEU A 103 5.77 -3.69 3.89
CA LEU A 103 6.49 -4.17 2.71
C LEU A 103 6.59 -3.05 1.67
N SER A 104 7.67 -3.04 0.90
CA SER A 104 7.67 -2.34 -0.38
C SER A 104 6.70 -3.04 -1.34
N ALA A 105 6.24 -2.35 -2.39
CA ALA A 105 5.38 -2.96 -3.41
C ALA A 105 6.02 -4.20 -4.05
N ALA A 106 7.33 -4.18 -4.28
CA ALA A 106 8.07 -5.33 -4.82
C ALA A 106 8.10 -6.51 -3.83
N ALA A 107 8.40 -6.26 -2.55
CA ALA A 107 8.41 -7.31 -1.53
C ALA A 107 7.00 -7.88 -1.28
N PHE A 108 5.96 -7.04 -1.35
CA PHE A 108 4.57 -7.49 -1.32
C PHE A 108 4.29 -8.47 -2.47
N LEU A 109 4.59 -8.09 -3.72
CA LEU A 109 4.38 -8.95 -4.89
C LEU A 109 5.14 -10.28 -4.77
N GLN A 110 6.38 -10.26 -4.25
CA GLN A 110 7.14 -11.48 -3.99
C GLN A 110 6.45 -12.37 -2.94
N SER A 111 5.89 -11.77 -1.89
CA SER A 111 5.24 -12.52 -0.80
C SER A 111 3.89 -13.15 -1.16
N VAL A 112 3.19 -12.60 -2.17
CA VAL A 112 1.84 -13.04 -2.54
C VAL A 112 1.75 -13.65 -3.94
N GLY A 113 2.73 -13.43 -4.82
CA GLY A 113 2.65 -13.78 -6.23
C GLY A 113 2.23 -15.21 -6.48
N GLN A 114 2.86 -16.19 -5.80
CA GLN A 114 2.49 -17.59 -5.93
C GLN A 114 1.01 -17.85 -5.57
N ARG A 115 0.53 -17.32 -4.46
CA ARG A 115 -0.87 -17.52 -4.04
C ARG A 115 -1.85 -16.94 -5.05
N TYR A 116 -1.51 -15.82 -5.67
CA TYR A 116 -2.34 -15.19 -6.70
C TYR A 116 -2.33 -15.99 -8.01
N VAL A 117 -1.21 -16.63 -8.36
CA VAL A 117 -1.14 -17.58 -9.47
C VAL A 117 -1.99 -18.83 -9.18
N ASP A 118 -1.88 -19.38 -7.97
CA ASP A 118 -2.59 -20.61 -7.57
C ASP A 118 -4.12 -20.46 -7.67
N VAL A 119 -4.64 -19.26 -7.44
CA VAL A 119 -6.08 -18.94 -7.55
C VAL A 119 -6.46 -18.34 -8.92
N GLY A 120 -5.53 -18.29 -9.88
CA GLY A 120 -5.79 -17.82 -11.24
C GLY A 120 -5.97 -16.31 -11.40
N LEU A 121 -5.52 -15.51 -10.41
CA LEU A 121 -5.58 -14.05 -10.45
C LEU A 121 -4.35 -13.40 -11.09
N LEU A 122 -3.24 -14.12 -11.20
CA LEU A 122 -2.05 -13.69 -11.94
C LEU A 122 -1.54 -14.78 -12.90
N PRO A 123 -0.85 -14.39 -14.00
CA PRO A 123 -0.17 -15.33 -14.88
C PRO A 123 0.95 -16.11 -14.19
N ALA A 124 1.24 -17.32 -14.70
CA ALA A 124 2.27 -18.19 -14.15
C ALA A 124 3.70 -17.59 -14.13
N GLU A 125 4.00 -16.57 -14.94
CA GLU A 125 5.27 -15.84 -14.86
C GLU A 125 5.50 -15.09 -13.54
N TYR A 126 4.41 -14.83 -12.78
CA TYR A 126 4.45 -14.24 -11.43
C TYR A 126 4.54 -15.30 -10.32
N ALA A 127 4.58 -16.59 -10.69
CA ALA A 127 4.94 -17.67 -9.77
C ALA A 127 6.43 -17.51 -9.46
N TRP A 128 6.74 -16.86 -8.34
CA TRP A 128 8.12 -16.77 -7.89
C TRP A 128 8.59 -18.16 -7.51
N ALA A 129 9.76 -18.57 -8.03
CA ALA A 129 10.47 -19.70 -7.48
C ALA A 129 10.72 -19.45 -5.98
N GLU A 130 10.72 -20.52 -5.18
CA GLU A 130 11.12 -20.55 -3.76
C GLU A 130 12.17 -19.46 -3.42
N PRO A 131 12.07 -18.80 -2.24
CA PRO A 131 12.78 -17.55 -1.93
C PRO A 131 14.29 -17.68 -2.20
N GLY A 132 14.69 -17.23 -3.39
CA GLY A 132 16.02 -17.44 -3.95
C GLY A 132 16.21 -16.47 -5.11
N GLU A 133 16.89 -15.37 -4.80
CA GLU A 133 17.32 -14.26 -5.63
C GLU A 133 16.24 -13.44 -6.39
N PRO A 134 16.18 -12.11 -6.16
CA PRO A 134 15.28 -11.24 -6.90
C PRO A 134 15.70 -11.19 -8.37
N ARG A 135 14.80 -11.57 -9.29
CA ARG A 135 14.94 -11.22 -10.70
C ARG A 135 14.83 -9.71 -10.82
N LEU A 136 15.92 -9.06 -11.22
CA LEU A 136 15.89 -7.67 -11.68
C LEU A 136 14.99 -7.61 -12.91
N VAL A 137 13.84 -6.95 -12.78
CA VAL A 137 13.01 -6.59 -13.93
C VAL A 137 13.63 -5.33 -14.50
N GLU A 138 14.32 -5.45 -15.62
CA GLU A 138 14.79 -4.30 -16.38
C GLU A 138 13.59 -3.65 -17.08
N PHE A 139 13.33 -2.38 -16.76
CA PHE A 139 12.40 -1.56 -17.52
C PHE A 139 13.18 -0.98 -18.71
N ASN A 140 12.81 -1.40 -19.93
CA ASN A 140 13.26 -0.77 -21.17
C ASN A 140 12.59 0.59 -21.38
#